data_AF-A0A9W7SSS4-F1
#
_entry.id   AF-A0A9W7SSS4-F1
#
_cell.length_a   1.000
_cell.length_b   1.000
_cell.length_c   1.000
_cell.angle_alpha   90.00
_cell.angle_beta   90.00
_cell.angle_gamma   90.00
#
_symmetry.space_group_name_H-M   'P 1'
#
loop_
_entity.id
_entity.type
_entity.pdbx_description
1 polymer ?
#
loop_
_entity_poly.entity_id
_entity_poly.type
_entity_poly.pdbx_seq_one_letter_code
_entity_poly.pdbx_strand_id
1 'polypeptide(L)'
;MAQKRAFNEGKRHFRKNKKPKTSDSSGVAEGSNEEVLVADVRRLLEGVEVTDTALPAPWSEVEVTIDEMSSTGDGLARREGQVYVVPFGTPGDVVRVKVVRHDAHERYSLTDYLGLTAPGPFRSAETPPCRYFTACSGCQFQHLPYAYQLAHKTRVVEKAFRTFSGLPADALPA
;
A
#
# COMPACT_ATOMS: atom_id res chain seq x y z
N MET A 1 30.61 -17.57 32.48
CA MET A 1 30.77 -17.21 31.06
C MET A 1 29.69 -17.93 30.26
N ALA A 2 28.79 -17.19 29.61
CA ALA A 2 27.65 -17.78 28.91
C ALA A 2 28.11 -18.45 27.60
N GLN A 3 27.94 -19.77 27.49
CA GLN A 3 28.21 -20.53 26.28
C GLN A 3 27.21 -20.14 25.19
N LYS A 4 27.70 -19.60 24.06
CA LYS A 4 26.90 -19.40 22.85
C LYS A 4 26.51 -20.78 22.29
N ARG A 5 25.21 -21.00 22.04
CA ARG A 5 24.72 -22.19 21.33
C ARG A 5 25.23 -22.17 19.88
N ALA A 6 25.64 -23.33 19.37
CA ALA A 6 26.07 -23.50 17.99
C ALA A 6 24.93 -23.19 17.01
N PHE A 7 25.27 -22.50 15.92
CA PHE A 7 24.36 -22.10 14.86
C PHE A 7 23.88 -23.33 14.07
N ASN A 8 22.65 -23.75 14.38
CA ASN A 8 21.74 -24.65 13.65
C ASN A 8 22.27 -25.29 12.33
N GLU A 9 22.91 -26.47 12.43
CA GLU A 9 23.23 -27.36 11.31
C GLU A 9 22.00 -28.19 10.82
N GLY A 10 20.83 -27.56 10.74
CA GLY A 10 19.63 -28.21 10.25
C GLY A 10 19.62 -28.26 8.73
N LYS A 11 20.04 -29.39 8.12
CA LYS A 11 19.72 -29.71 6.72
C LYS A 11 18.20 -29.67 6.54
N ARG A 12 17.67 -28.56 6.03
CA ARG A 12 16.25 -28.43 5.71
C ARG A 12 15.94 -29.34 4.51
N HIS A 13 15.42 -30.53 4.77
CA HIS A 13 14.69 -31.31 3.79
C HIS A 13 13.37 -30.60 3.46
N PHE A 14 13.43 -29.52 2.67
CA PHE A 14 12.24 -28.87 2.15
C PHE A 14 11.74 -29.68 0.95
N ARG A 15 10.96 -30.73 1.21
CA ARG A 15 10.13 -31.34 0.15
C ARG A 15 9.19 -30.26 -0.34
N LYS A 16 9.37 -29.80 -1.58
CA LYS A 16 8.41 -28.95 -2.30
C LYS A 16 7.14 -29.76 -2.51
N ASN A 17 6.24 -29.79 -1.53
CA ASN A 17 4.87 -30.19 -1.78
C ASN A 17 4.22 -29.09 -2.61
N LYS A 18 4.02 -29.39 -3.90
CA LYS A 18 3.23 -28.57 -4.82
C LYS A 18 1.79 -28.57 -4.30
N LYS A 19 1.42 -27.55 -3.51
CA LYS A 19 0.03 -27.38 -3.06
C LYS A 19 -0.88 -27.26 -4.29
N PRO A 20 -2.05 -27.92 -4.28
CA PRO A 20 -3.00 -27.80 -5.38
C PRO A 20 -3.51 -26.36 -5.45
N LYS A 21 -3.54 -25.80 -6.67
CA LYS A 21 -4.16 -24.50 -6.94
C LYS A 21 -5.66 -24.65 -6.73
N THR A 22 -6.17 -24.16 -5.60
CA THR A 22 -7.58 -23.84 -5.48
C THR A 22 -7.82 -22.59 -6.32
N SER A 23 -8.61 -22.74 -7.37
CA SER A 23 -9.06 -21.66 -8.25
C SER A 23 -10.02 -20.77 -7.46
N ASP A 24 -9.47 -19.82 -6.71
CA ASP A 24 -10.30 -18.79 -6.08
C ASP A 24 -10.29 -17.51 -6.92
N SER A 25 -11.48 -16.94 -7.06
CA SER A 25 -11.85 -15.94 -8.05
C SER A 25 -11.24 -14.54 -7.83
N SER A 26 -10.46 -14.36 -6.76
CA SER A 26 -9.90 -13.06 -6.33
C SER A 26 -8.51 -12.74 -6.88
N GLY A 27 -7.83 -13.68 -7.54
CA GLY A 27 -6.54 -13.45 -8.18
C GLY A 27 -5.36 -13.18 -7.23
N VAL A 28 -5.56 -13.24 -5.90
CA VAL A 28 -4.52 -13.04 -4.88
C VAL A 28 -4.34 -14.36 -4.12
N ALA A 29 -3.18 -15.00 -4.27
CA ALA A 29 -2.98 -16.38 -3.80
C ALA A 29 -2.30 -16.46 -2.43
N GLU A 30 -1.38 -15.55 -2.10
CA GLU A 30 -0.57 -15.63 -0.88
C GLU A 30 -0.76 -14.42 0.05
N GLY A 31 -1.43 -13.36 -0.42
CA GLY A 31 -1.68 -12.15 0.36
C GLY A 31 -0.41 -11.32 0.55
N SER A 32 0.53 -11.41 -0.39
CA SER A 32 1.76 -10.61 -0.32
C SER A 32 1.46 -9.11 -0.48
N ASN A 33 2.34 -8.24 0.03
CA ASN A 33 2.14 -6.79 -0.08
C ASN A 33 1.95 -6.32 -1.52
N GLU A 34 2.67 -6.93 -2.46
CA GLU A 34 2.55 -6.61 -3.87
C GLU A 34 1.19 -7.04 -4.44
N GLU A 35 0.73 -8.25 -4.14
CA GLU A 35 -0.58 -8.70 -4.61
C GLU A 35 -1.73 -7.88 -4.01
N VAL A 36 -1.63 -7.52 -2.73
CA VAL A 36 -2.62 -6.68 -2.05
C VAL A 36 -2.65 -5.26 -2.65
N LEU A 37 -1.46 -4.69 -2.91
CA LEU A 37 -1.35 -3.39 -3.59
C LEU A 37 -1.96 -3.45 -5.00
N VAL A 38 -1.67 -4.48 -5.77
CA VAL A 38 -2.24 -4.68 -7.11
C VAL A 38 -3.76 -4.80 -7.05
N ALA A 39 -4.30 -5.53 -6.07
CA ALA A 39 -5.75 -5.62 -5.87
C ALA A 39 -6.37 -4.25 -5.51
N ASP A 40 -5.69 -3.43 -4.71
CA ASP A 40 -6.11 -2.05 -4.40
C ASP A 40 -6.09 -1.17 -5.66
N VAL A 41 -5.02 -1.23 -6.45
CA VAL A 41 -4.86 -0.49 -7.71
C VAL A 41 -5.94 -0.85 -8.71
N ARG A 42 -6.19 -2.14 -8.93
CA ARG A 42 -7.22 -2.62 -9.86
C ARG A 42 -8.60 -2.11 -9.45
N ARG A 43 -8.95 -2.23 -8.17
CA ARG A 43 -10.21 -1.71 -7.63
C ARG A 43 -10.34 -0.20 -7.83
N LEU A 44 -9.25 0.53 -7.64
CA LEU A 44 -9.25 1.99 -7.80
C LEU A 44 -9.45 2.41 -9.27
N LEU A 45 -9.00 1.58 -10.22
CA LEU A 45 -9.16 1.77 -11.67
C LEU A 45 -10.46 1.13 -12.23
N GLU A 46 -11.24 0.40 -11.45
CA GLU A 46 -12.52 -0.18 -11.89
C GLU A 46 -13.47 0.94 -12.38
N GLY A 47 -13.89 0.84 -13.63
CA GLY A 47 -14.80 1.82 -14.26
C GLY A 47 -14.14 3.13 -14.71
N VAL A 48 -12.81 3.24 -14.65
CA VAL A 48 -12.07 4.40 -15.17
C VAL A 48 -11.68 4.17 -16.63
N GLU A 49 -11.94 5.15 -17.50
CA GLU A 49 -11.39 5.12 -18.85
C GLU A 49 -9.88 5.34 -18.81
N VAL A 50 -9.12 4.30 -19.16
CA VAL A 50 -7.67 4.36 -19.22
C VAL A 50 -7.27 5.13 -20.47
N THR A 51 -6.81 6.37 -20.29
CA THR A 51 -6.24 7.16 -21.38
C THR A 51 -4.81 6.71 -21.62
N ASP A 52 -4.46 6.40 -22.88
CA ASP A 52 -3.10 5.99 -23.27
C ASP A 52 -2.17 7.21 -23.41
N THR A 53 -2.22 8.07 -22.41
CA THR A 53 -1.37 9.25 -22.27
C THR A 53 0.03 8.81 -21.84
N ALA A 54 1.05 9.40 -22.46
CA ALA A 54 2.44 9.08 -22.15
C ALA A 54 2.73 9.34 -20.66
N LEU A 55 3.18 8.29 -19.96
CA LEU A 55 3.56 8.40 -18.57
C LEU A 55 4.75 9.38 -18.41
N PRO A 56 4.80 10.12 -17.29
CA PRO A 56 5.91 11.03 -17.00
C PRO A 56 7.24 10.27 -16.97
N ALA A 57 8.34 10.92 -17.35
CA ALA A 57 9.64 10.27 -17.36
C ALA A 57 10.05 9.81 -15.94
N PRO A 58 10.76 8.68 -15.79
CA PRO A 58 11.36 8.33 -14.50
C PRO A 58 12.20 9.47 -13.95
N TRP A 59 12.17 9.65 -12.63
CA TRP A 59 12.82 10.71 -11.87
C TRP A 59 12.27 12.11 -12.07
N SER A 60 11.19 12.29 -12.82
CA SER A 60 10.46 13.55 -12.91
C SER A 60 9.59 13.80 -11.68
N GLU A 61 9.30 15.08 -11.43
CA GLU A 61 8.40 15.50 -10.37
C GLU A 61 6.99 15.71 -10.91
N VAL A 62 6.00 15.22 -10.18
CA VAL A 62 4.59 15.34 -10.53
C VAL A 62 3.82 15.72 -9.27
N GLU A 63 2.79 16.54 -9.44
CA GLU A 63 1.82 16.82 -8.39
C GLU A 63 0.60 15.92 -8.56
N VAL A 64 0.20 15.27 -7.47
CA VAL A 64 -0.93 14.33 -7.45
C VAL A 64 -1.82 14.60 -6.24
N THR A 65 -3.11 14.33 -6.40
CA THR A 65 -4.08 14.35 -5.29
C THR A 65 -4.34 12.93 -4.83
N ILE A 66 -4.21 12.67 -3.53
CA ILE A 66 -4.43 11.34 -2.96
C ILE A 66 -5.94 11.05 -2.90
N ASP A 67 -6.39 9.98 -3.55
CA ASP A 67 -7.77 9.52 -3.51
C ASP A 67 -8.06 8.76 -2.21
N GLU A 68 -7.20 7.81 -1.88
CA GLU A 68 -7.39 6.88 -0.77
C GLU A 68 -6.06 6.33 -0.25
N MET A 69 -6.10 5.53 0.82
CA MET A 69 -4.94 4.77 1.27
C MET A 69 -5.06 3.30 0.87
N SER A 70 -3.96 2.73 0.39
CA SER A 70 -3.81 1.29 0.18
C SER A 70 -3.84 0.54 1.50
N SER A 71 -4.03 -0.78 1.43
CA SER A 71 -3.97 -1.65 2.61
C SER A 71 -2.56 -1.78 3.17
N THR A 72 -1.53 -1.45 2.37
CA THR A 72 -0.14 -1.35 2.82
C THR A 72 0.13 -0.07 3.60
N GLY A 73 -0.80 0.90 3.57
CA GLY A 73 -0.70 2.17 4.28
C GLY A 73 -0.06 3.31 3.48
N ASP A 74 0.10 3.13 2.18
CA ASP A 74 0.55 4.16 1.23
C ASP A 74 -0.65 4.93 0.67
N GLY A 75 -0.46 6.17 0.27
CA GLY A 75 -1.46 6.92 -0.46
C GLY A 75 -1.55 6.42 -1.91
N LEU A 76 -2.76 6.35 -2.44
CA LEU A 76 -3.03 6.03 -3.85
C LEU A 76 -3.64 7.26 -4.51
N ALA A 77 -3.02 7.70 -5.60
CA ALA A 77 -3.52 8.79 -6.43
C ALA A 77 -3.71 8.34 -7.87
N ARG A 78 -4.90 8.53 -8.43
CA ARG A 78 -5.14 8.29 -9.85
C ARG A 78 -4.80 9.52 -10.67
N ARG A 79 -4.08 9.32 -11.75
CA ARG A 79 -3.84 10.35 -12.76
C ARG A 79 -3.63 9.66 -14.12
N GLU A 80 -4.39 10.08 -15.13
CA GLU A 80 -4.18 9.65 -16.52
C GLU A 80 -4.23 8.11 -16.71
N GLY A 81 -5.17 7.43 -16.03
CA GLY A 81 -5.31 5.97 -16.12
C GLY A 81 -4.24 5.15 -15.38
N GLN A 82 -3.36 5.81 -14.62
CA GLN A 82 -2.30 5.19 -13.82
C GLN A 82 -2.48 5.54 -12.33
N VAL A 83 -2.19 4.59 -11.44
CA VAL A 83 -2.16 4.83 -10.00
C VAL A 83 -0.75 5.16 -9.54
N TYR A 84 -0.57 6.25 -8.81
CA TYR A 84 0.68 6.64 -8.18
C TYR A 84 0.63 6.21 -6.72
N VAL A 85 1.58 5.37 -6.33
CA VAL A 85 1.74 4.89 -4.95
C VAL A 85 2.66 5.87 -4.23
N VAL A 86 2.12 6.56 -3.24
CA VAL A 86 2.74 7.72 -2.60
C VAL A 86 2.95 7.45 -1.10
N PRO A 87 4.20 7.34 -0.63
CA PRO A 87 4.49 7.24 0.79
C PRO A 87 3.97 8.46 1.55
N PHE A 88 3.43 8.25 2.75
CA PHE A 88 2.93 9.31 3.65
C PHE A 88 1.80 10.18 3.06
N GLY A 89 1.11 9.70 2.03
CA GLY A 89 -0.06 10.34 1.44
C GLY A 89 -1.33 10.05 2.25
N THR A 90 -2.10 11.09 2.57
CA THR A 90 -3.41 10.99 3.22
C THR A 90 -4.51 11.38 2.25
N PRO A 91 -5.71 10.77 2.29
CA PRO A 91 -6.77 11.08 1.34
C PRO A 91 -7.15 12.57 1.37
N GLY A 92 -7.24 13.16 0.18
CA GLY A 92 -7.46 14.59 -0.04
C GLY A 92 -6.20 15.46 0.02
N ASP A 93 -5.02 14.91 0.33
CA ASP A 93 -3.77 15.65 0.23
C ASP A 93 -3.42 15.95 -1.25
N VAL A 94 -2.87 17.13 -1.50
CA VAL A 94 -2.14 17.45 -2.73
C VAL A 94 -0.66 17.41 -2.42
N VAL A 95 0.08 16.54 -3.09
CA VAL A 95 1.49 16.24 -2.79
C VAL A 95 2.35 16.29 -4.04
N ARG A 96 3.59 16.73 -3.86
CA ARG A 96 4.64 16.63 -4.86
C ARG A 96 5.40 15.33 -4.65
N VAL A 97 5.53 14.57 -5.72
CA VAL A 97 6.19 13.26 -5.71
C VAL A 97 7.17 13.16 -6.86
N LYS A 98 8.22 12.37 -6.65
CA LYS A 98 9.17 12.01 -7.69
C LYS A 98 8.86 10.61 -8.18
N VAL A 99 8.62 10.45 -9.47
CA VAL A 99 8.37 9.13 -10.06
C VAL A 99 9.66 8.33 -10.04
N VAL A 100 9.66 7.13 -9.46
CA VAL A 100 10.85 6.26 -9.39
C VAL A 100 10.81 5.25 -10.52
N ARG A 101 9.70 4.52 -10.64
CA ARG A 101 9.49 3.51 -11.69
C ARG A 101 8.02 3.32 -12.00
N HIS A 102 7.73 2.87 -13.21
CA HIS A 102 6.40 2.46 -13.64
C HIS A 102 6.31 0.94 -13.70
N ASP A 103 5.16 0.42 -13.28
CA ASP A 103 4.68 -0.89 -13.66
C ASP A 103 3.54 -0.71 -14.67
N ALA A 104 3.85 -0.94 -15.95
CA ALA A 104 2.88 -0.76 -17.02
C ALA A 104 1.85 -1.90 -17.07
N HIS A 105 2.19 -3.09 -16.55
CA HIS A 105 1.31 -4.25 -16.57
C HIS A 105 0.23 -4.12 -15.50
N GLU A 106 0.64 -3.75 -14.28
CA GLU A 106 -0.26 -3.59 -13.14
C GLU A 106 -0.78 -2.15 -12.97
N ARG A 107 -0.44 -1.25 -13.91
CA ARG A 107 -0.94 0.13 -13.99
C ARG A 107 -0.71 0.96 -12.73
N TYR A 108 0.42 0.75 -12.05
CA TYR A 108 0.86 1.60 -10.94
C TYR A 108 2.29 2.13 -11.10
N SER A 109 2.57 3.25 -10.46
CA SER A 109 3.89 3.91 -10.44
C SER A 109 4.34 4.07 -9.00
N LEU A 110 5.56 3.65 -8.69
CA LEU A 110 6.16 3.93 -7.40
C LEU A 110 6.76 5.33 -7.39
N THR A 111 6.57 6.02 -6.28
CA THR A 111 7.03 7.40 -6.12
C THR A 111 7.76 7.61 -4.81
N ASP A 112 8.70 8.54 -4.82
CA ASP A 112 9.28 9.11 -3.61
C ASP A 112 8.51 10.37 -3.23
N TYR A 113 8.18 10.49 -1.96
CA TYR A 113 7.50 11.66 -1.43
C TYR A 113 8.47 12.85 -1.31
N LEU A 114 8.15 13.98 -1.95
CA LEU A 114 8.98 15.20 -1.88
C LEU A 114 8.41 16.21 -0.87
N GLY A 115 7.09 16.34 -0.81
CA GLY A 115 6.46 17.29 0.10
C GLY A 115 4.96 17.44 -0.09
N LEU A 116 4.34 18.09 0.90
CA LEU A 116 2.92 18.41 0.90
C LEU A 116 2.72 19.80 0.29
N THR A 117 1.90 19.90 -0.75
CA THR A 117 1.47 21.18 -1.33
C THR A 117 0.26 21.72 -0.55
N ALA A 118 -0.76 20.89 -0.33
CA ALA A 118 -1.96 21.26 0.42
C ALA A 118 -2.45 20.07 1.27
N PRO A 119 -2.71 20.28 2.58
CA PRO A 119 -3.23 19.23 3.45
C PRO A 119 -4.69 18.90 3.12
N GLY A 120 -4.98 17.60 3.09
CA GLY A 120 -6.34 17.06 3.04
C GLY A 120 -7.03 17.08 4.41
N PRO A 121 -8.35 16.83 4.45
CA PRO A 121 -9.13 16.90 5.69
C PRO A 121 -8.80 15.81 6.70
N PHE A 122 -8.21 14.69 6.26
CA PHE A 122 -7.89 13.55 7.11
C PHE A 122 -6.44 13.57 7.63
N ARG A 123 -5.65 14.58 7.27
CA ARG A 123 -4.28 14.77 7.76
C ARG A 123 -4.32 15.49 9.12
N SER A 124 -3.40 15.12 10.01
CA SER A 124 -3.23 15.84 11.28
C SER A 124 -2.82 17.29 11.04
N ALA A 125 -3.47 18.24 11.73
CA ALA A 125 -3.05 19.64 11.73
C ALA A 125 -1.74 19.86 12.52
N GLU A 126 -1.40 18.92 13.41
CA GLU A 126 -0.17 18.95 14.20
C GLU A 126 0.99 18.29 13.44
N THR A 127 2.17 18.88 13.60
CA THR A 127 3.41 18.31 13.07
C THR A 127 3.72 16.98 13.76
N PRO A 128 4.12 15.92 13.01
CA PRO A 128 4.56 14.65 13.60
C PRO A 128 5.60 14.86 14.71
N PRO A 129 5.44 14.23 15.89
CA PRO A 129 6.31 14.47 17.04
C PRO A 129 7.75 13.98 16.84
N CYS A 130 7.97 12.98 15.97
CA CYS A 130 9.30 12.48 15.68
C CYS A 130 9.98 13.32 14.60
N ARG A 131 11.11 13.96 14.94
CA ARG A 131 11.95 14.71 13.99
C ARG A 131 12.52 13.88 12.83
N TYR A 132 12.49 12.55 12.94
CA TYR A 132 12.97 11.62 11.92
C TYR A 132 11.85 10.98 11.12
N PHE A 133 10.59 11.36 11.38
CA PHE A 133 9.47 10.92 10.55
C PHE A 133 9.74 11.31 9.09
N THR A 134 9.35 10.44 8.15
CA THR A 134 9.73 10.42 6.72
C THR A 134 11.16 10.00 6.36
N ALA A 135 12.15 10.17 7.24
CA ALA A 135 13.52 9.73 7.02
C ALA A 135 13.85 8.36 7.64
N CYS A 136 13.16 7.99 8.71
CA CYS A 136 13.29 6.72 9.42
C CYS A 136 12.10 5.81 9.13
N SER A 137 12.36 4.53 8.82
CA SER A 137 11.33 3.51 8.55
C SER A 137 10.60 3.00 9.80
N GLY A 138 10.79 3.62 10.96
CA GLY A 138 10.22 3.15 12.23
C GLY A 138 8.73 3.47 12.41
N CYS A 139 8.22 4.55 11.81
CA CYS A 139 6.82 4.96 11.99
C CYS A 139 6.16 5.31 10.66
N GLN A 140 4.98 4.75 10.43
CA GLN A 140 4.26 4.89 9.17
C GLN A 140 3.21 6.03 9.19
N PHE A 141 2.51 6.20 10.32
CA PHE A 141 1.26 6.97 10.37
C PHE A 141 1.28 8.23 11.24
N GLN A 142 2.45 8.76 11.64
CA GLN A 142 2.47 9.94 12.55
C GLN A 142 1.84 11.21 11.95
N HIS A 143 1.64 11.25 10.64
CA HIS A 143 0.94 12.32 9.93
C HIS A 143 -0.59 12.22 9.98
N LEU A 144 -1.14 11.12 10.51
CA LEU A 144 -2.57 10.84 10.60
C LEU A 144 -3.08 11.05 12.03
N PRO A 145 -4.28 11.63 12.22
CA PRO A 145 -4.97 11.61 13.50
C PRO A 145 -5.16 10.16 13.99
N TYR A 146 -5.01 9.94 15.29
CA TYR A 146 -5.06 8.58 15.84
C TYR A 146 -6.37 7.84 15.53
N ALA A 147 -7.51 8.54 15.56
CA ALA A 147 -8.81 7.97 15.19
C ALA A 147 -8.81 7.44 13.74
N TYR A 148 -8.18 8.15 12.81
CA TYR A 148 -8.06 7.72 11.43
C TYR A 148 -7.12 6.51 11.28
N GLN A 149 -6.05 6.43 12.08
CA GLN A 149 -5.17 5.26 12.10
C GLN A 149 -5.92 3.99 12.53
N LEU A 150 -6.79 4.08 13.53
CA LEU A 150 -7.61 2.96 13.98
C LEU A 150 -8.61 2.55 12.91
N ALA A 151 -9.35 3.51 12.35
CA ALA A 151 -10.30 3.24 11.27
C ALA A 151 -9.62 2.59 10.05
N HIS A 152 -8.43 3.06 9.69
CA HIS A 152 -7.62 2.46 8.63
C HIS A 152 -7.25 1.00 8.94
N LYS A 153 -6.74 0.72 10.14
CA LYS A 153 -6.37 -0.63 10.56
C LYS A 153 -7.57 -1.59 10.58
N THR A 154 -8.72 -1.14 11.06
CA THR A 154 -9.96 -1.92 11.04
C THR A 154 -10.33 -2.27 9.60
N ARG A 155 -10.35 -1.28 8.69
CA ARG A 155 -10.62 -1.51 7.26
C ARG A 155 -9.66 -2.51 6.62
N VAL A 156 -8.37 -2.46 6.96
CA VAL A 156 -7.36 -3.41 6.44
C VAL A 156 -7.70 -4.84 6.88
N VAL A 157 -8.06 -5.04 8.15
CA VAL A 157 -8.46 -6.35 8.67
C VAL A 157 -9.74 -6.84 8.01
N GLU A 158 -10.79 -6.03 7.95
CA GLU A 158 -12.05 -6.37 7.28
C GLU A 158 -11.83 -6.77 5.83
N LYS A 159 -10.98 -6.03 5.10
CA LYS A 159 -10.64 -6.33 3.72
C LYS A 159 -9.88 -7.65 3.60
N ALA A 160 -8.92 -7.90 4.48
CA ALA A 160 -8.20 -9.17 4.51
C ALA A 160 -9.14 -10.35 4.76
N PHE A 161 -10.09 -10.23 5.69
CA PHE A 161 -11.09 -11.27 5.91
C PHE A 161 -11.97 -11.47 4.67
N ARG A 162 -12.49 -10.39 4.09
CA ARG A 162 -13.34 -10.46 2.89
C ARG A 162 -12.65 -11.15 1.71
N THR A 163 -11.35 -10.89 1.54
CA THR A 163 -10.59 -11.41 0.39
C THR A 163 -10.03 -12.82 0.63
N PHE A 164 -9.59 -13.14 1.86
CA PHE A 164 -8.78 -14.34 2.13
C PHE A 164 -9.44 -15.38 3.03
N SER A 165 -10.50 -15.04 3.76
CA SER A 165 -11.05 -15.96 4.77
C SER A 165 -11.96 -17.04 4.19
N GLY A 166 -12.55 -16.83 3.01
CA GLY A 166 -13.60 -17.69 2.46
C GLY A 166 -14.88 -17.74 3.32
N LEU A 167 -15.02 -16.83 4.29
CA LEU A 167 -16.21 -16.73 5.15
C LEU A 167 -17.34 -15.98 4.44
N PRO A 168 -18.60 -16.32 4.75
CA PRO A 168 -19.74 -15.57 4.25
C PRO A 168 -19.79 -14.16 4.88
N ALA A 169 -20.44 -13.22 4.18
CA ALA A 169 -20.40 -11.80 4.53
C ALA A 169 -20.96 -11.47 5.93
N ASP A 170 -21.89 -12.29 6.42
CA ASP A 170 -22.51 -12.20 7.74
C ASP A 170 -21.58 -12.63 8.89
N ALA A 171 -20.50 -13.36 8.58
CA ALA A 171 -19.50 -13.80 9.55
C ALA A 171 -18.25 -12.91 9.58
N LEU A 172 -18.23 -11.80 8.83
CA LEU A 172 -17.11 -10.86 8.82
C LEU A 172 -17.12 -10.01 10.09
N PRO A 173 -15.94 -9.69 10.66
CA PRO A 173 -15.87 -8.75 11.78
C PRO A 173 -16.43 -7.38 11.34
N ALA A 174 -17.24 -6.78 12.22
CA ALA A 174 -17.81 -5.44 12.07
C ALA A 174 -16.91 -4.35 12.67
#